data_AF-A0AAV5C763-F1
#
_entry.id   AF-A0AAV5C763-F1
#
_cell.length_a   1.000
_cell.length_b   1.000
_cell.length_c   1.000
_cell.angle_alpha   90.00
_cell.angle_beta   90.00
_cell.angle_gamma   90.00
#
_symmetry.space_group_name_H-M   'P 1'
#
loop_
_entity.id
_entity.type
_entity.pdbx_description
1 polymer ?
#
loop_
_entity_poly.entity_id
_entity_poly.type
_entity_poly.pdbx_seq_one_letter_code
_entity_poly.pdbx_strand_id
1 'polypeptide(L)'
;MGNCIADLAPEVVAAVPQRICSTRTVAEALMNNSWPTDIQGGLSIVGQYDYFMLSDVIQEVALSLDEDQHTWKFEAAGTFTS
;
A
#
# COMPACT_ATOMS: atom_id res chain seq x y z
N MET A 1 -10.95 -8.46 -6.58
CA MET A 1 -10.43 -7.33 -7.40
C MET A 1 -9.45 -6.58 -6.53
N GLY A 2 -8.24 -6.31 -7.02
CA GLY A 2 -7.32 -5.44 -6.30
C GLY A 2 -7.74 -3.98 -6.52
N ASN A 3 -7.86 -3.21 -5.44
CA ASN A 3 -8.03 -1.76 -5.51
C ASN A 3 -6.67 -1.11 -5.21
N CYS A 4 -6.32 -0.02 -5.90
CA CYS A 4 -5.11 0.70 -5.54
C CYS A 4 -5.36 1.59 -4.32
N ILE A 5 -4.29 1.96 -3.60
CA ILE A 5 -4.39 2.84 -2.43
C ILE A 5 -5.05 4.19 -2.80
N ALA A 6 -4.84 4.68 -4.03
CA ALA A 6 -5.45 5.92 -4.51
C ALA A 6 -6.98 5.81 -4.69
N ASP A 7 -7.52 4.62 -4.94
CA ASP A 7 -8.97 4.39 -4.99
C ASP A 7 -9.57 4.28 -3.59
N LEU A 8 -8.79 3.73 -2.65
CA LEU A 8 -9.22 3.48 -1.28
C LEU A 8 -9.14 4.74 -0.41
N ALA A 9 -8.06 5.50 -0.52
CA ALA A 9 -7.71 6.60 0.37
C ALA A 9 -7.12 7.80 -0.42
N PRO A 10 -7.91 8.44 -1.30
CA PRO A 10 -7.43 9.48 -2.19
C PRO A 10 -6.86 10.71 -1.45
N GLU A 11 -7.43 11.12 -0.31
CA GLU A 11 -6.89 12.27 0.42
C GLU A 11 -5.56 11.95 1.11
N VAL A 12 -5.38 10.72 1.58
CA VAL A 12 -4.11 10.26 2.16
C VAL A 12 -3.03 10.27 1.08
N VAL A 13 -3.31 9.75 -0.11
CA VAL A 13 -2.35 9.75 -1.22
C VAL A 13 -2.00 11.17 -1.65
N ALA A 14 -2.98 12.07 -1.70
CA ALA A 14 -2.73 13.48 -2.04
C ALA A 14 -1.87 14.19 -0.99
N ALA A 15 -1.93 13.77 0.27
CA ALA A 15 -1.13 14.32 1.36
C ALA A 15 0.31 13.77 1.42
N VAL A 16 0.63 12.69 0.68
CA VAL A 16 1.99 12.16 0.60
C VAL A 16 2.72 12.76 -0.61
N PRO A 17 3.92 13.35 -0.42
CA PRO A 17 4.70 13.87 -1.54
C PRO A 17 5.03 12.79 -2.57
N GLN A 18 4.86 13.14 -3.85
CA GLN A 18 5.15 12.23 -4.97
C GLN A 18 6.56 11.63 -4.92
N ARG A 19 7.54 12.40 -4.42
CA ARG A 19 8.91 11.90 -4.23
C ARG A 19 8.93 10.65 -3.35
N ILE A 20 8.22 10.66 -2.22
CA ILE A 20 8.16 9.52 -1.29
C ILE A 20 7.49 8.34 -1.98
N CYS A 21 6.34 8.56 -2.62
CA CYS A 21 5.63 7.53 -3.37
C CYS A 21 6.48 6.88 -4.48
N SER A 22 7.42 7.63 -5.07
CA SER A 22 8.30 7.13 -6.13
C SER A 22 9.58 6.44 -5.65
N THR A 23 10.04 6.74 -4.43
CA THR A 23 11.33 6.24 -3.93
C THR A 23 11.21 5.13 -2.89
N ARG A 24 10.10 5.09 -2.16
CA ARG A 24 9.91 4.15 -1.05
C ARG A 24 9.10 2.95 -1.51
N THR A 25 9.55 1.76 -1.16
CA THR A 25 8.80 0.52 -1.42
C THR A 25 7.71 0.29 -0.36
N VAL A 26 6.71 -0.53 -0.68
CA VAL A 26 5.67 -0.91 0.30
C VAL A 26 6.30 -1.59 1.52
N ALA A 27 7.29 -2.46 1.33
CA ALA A 27 8.00 -3.12 2.42
C ALA A 27 8.68 -2.11 3.37
N GLU A 28 9.36 -1.11 2.82
CA GLU A 28 9.99 -0.05 3.62
C GLU A 28 8.96 0.81 4.36
N ALA A 29 7.84 1.14 3.71
CA ALA A 29 6.77 1.93 4.32
C ALA A 29 6.06 1.19 5.46
N LEU A 30 5.83 -0.11 5.29
CA LEU A 30 5.17 -0.96 6.28
C LEU A 30 6.12 -1.41 7.40
N MET A 31 7.43 -1.44 7.16
CA MET A 31 8.42 -1.71 8.19
C MET A 31 8.26 -0.71 9.35
N ASN A 32 8.11 -1.25 10.56
CA ASN A 32 7.88 -0.48 11.79
C ASN A 32 6.67 0.47 11.74
N ASN A 33 5.71 0.22 10.85
CA ASN A 33 4.53 1.09 10.65
C ASN A 33 4.93 2.56 10.40
N SER A 34 5.96 2.79 9.57
CA SER A 34 6.54 4.12 9.36
C SER A 34 5.77 5.00 8.38
N TRP A 35 4.94 4.42 7.52
CA TRP A 35 4.18 5.12 6.49
C TRP A 35 3.32 6.31 6.96
N PRO A 36 2.74 6.38 8.18
CA PRO A 36 1.97 7.55 8.61
C PRO A 36 2.84 8.82 8.69
N THR A 37 4.16 8.66 8.86
CA THR A 37 5.11 9.78 8.90
C THR A 37 5.33 10.43 7.53
N ASP A 38 4.90 9.77 6.46
CA ASP A 38 5.01 10.28 5.10
C ASP A 38 3.87 11.25 4.74
N ILE A 39 2.79 11.25 5.53
CA ILE A 39 1.64 12.15 5.36
C ILE A 39 2.08 13.56 5.76
N GLN A 40 1.97 14.51 4.83
CA GLN A 40 2.34 15.90 5.06
C GLN A 40 1.12 16.81 5.10
N GLY A 41 1.17 17.80 6.00
CA GLY A 41 0.05 18.70 6.25
C GLY A 41 -1.03 18.07 7.13
N GLY A 42 -2.18 18.74 7.22
CA GLY A 42 -3.35 18.22 7.93
C GLY A 42 -4.28 17.51 6.97
N LEU A 43 -4.83 16.37 7.40
CA LEU A 43 -5.93 15.70 6.69
C LEU A 43 -7.26 16.39 7.01
N SER A 44 -8.13 16.47 6.02
CA SER A 44 -9.51 16.88 6.26
C SER A 44 -10.25 15.82 7.09
N ILE A 45 -11.51 16.07 7.44
CA ILE A 45 -12.32 15.03 8.10
C ILE A 45 -12.45 13.79 7.22
N VAL A 46 -12.54 13.96 5.89
CA VAL A 46 -12.61 12.85 4.92
C VAL A 46 -11.28 12.11 4.90
N GLY A 47 -10.16 12.83 4.82
CA GLY A 47 -8.82 12.22 4.88
C GLY A 47 -8.54 11.47 6.18
N GLN A 48 -9.14 11.86 7.30
CA GLN A 48 -9.07 11.07 8.53
C GLN A 48 -9.80 9.73 8.41
N TYR A 49 -10.99 9.70 7.78
CA TYR A 49 -11.67 8.44 7.49
C TYR A 49 -10.85 7.56 6.54
N ASP A 50 -10.31 8.14 5.47
CA ASP A 50 -9.42 7.45 4.52
C ASP A 50 -8.21 6.84 5.26
N TYR A 51 -7.60 7.60 6.18
CA TYR A 51 -6.49 7.14 7.00
C TYR A 51 -6.87 5.94 7.87
N PHE A 52 -7.99 6.00 8.59
CA PHE A 52 -8.40 4.89 9.47
C PHE A 52 -8.71 3.64 8.67
N MET A 53 -9.41 3.78 7.54
CA MET A 53 -9.73 2.67 6.66
C MET A 53 -8.47 2.03 6.07
N LEU A 54 -7.54 2.85 5.56
CA LEU A 54 -6.28 2.37 5.02
C LEU A 54 -5.42 1.70 6.10
N SER A 55 -5.38 2.27 7.30
CA SER A 55 -4.63 1.72 8.43
C SER A 55 -5.16 0.34 8.84
N ASP A 56 -6.47 0.13 8.82
CA ASP A 56 -7.11 -1.16 9.14
C ASP A 56 -6.71 -2.22 8.10
N VAL A 57 -6.84 -1.89 6.81
CA VAL A 57 -6.44 -2.78 5.70
C VAL A 57 -4.95 -3.13 5.74
N ILE A 58 -4.09 -2.14 6.02
CA ILE A 58 -2.65 -2.34 6.10
C ILE A 58 -2.25 -3.23 7.29
N GLN A 59 -2.98 -3.17 8.41
CA GLN A 59 -2.68 -3.99 9.59
C GLN A 59 -2.84 -5.50 9.34
N GLU A 60 -3.66 -5.88 8.36
CA GLU A 60 -3.80 -7.28 7.95
C GLU A 60 -2.62 -7.78 7.10
N VAL A 61 -1.75 -6.88 6.63
CA VAL A 61 -0.58 -7.21 5.82
C VAL A 61 0.59 -7.60 6.71
N ALA A 62 0.92 -8.90 6.71
CA ALA A 62 2.13 -9.41 7.34
C ALA A 62 3.28 -9.46 6.32
N LEU A 63 4.36 -8.72 6.56
CA LEU A 63 5.59 -8.84 5.78
C LEU A 63 6.38 -10.08 6.24
N SER A 64 6.76 -10.94 5.29
CA SER A 64 7.79 -11.96 5.49
C SER A 64 9.15 -11.45 5.04
N LEU A 65 10.23 -11.97 5.64
CA LEU A 65 11.60 -11.75 5.16
C LEU A 65 11.98 -12.71 4.01
N ASP A 66 11.09 -13.64 3.69
CA ASP A 66 11.26 -14.55 2.56
C ASP A 66 11.18 -13.77 1.24
N GLU A 67 11.89 -14.27 0.22
CA GLU A 67 11.79 -13.70 -1.12
C GLU A 67 10.33 -13.72 -1.59
N ASP A 68 9.88 -12.59 -2.16
CA ASP A 68 8.54 -12.47 -2.71
C ASP A 68 8.31 -13.56 -3.76
N GLN A 69 7.44 -14.52 -3.43
CA GLN A 69 7.04 -15.54 -4.39
C GLN A 69 6.00 -14.97 -5.33
N HIS A 70 6.43 -14.62 -6.53
CA HIS A 70 5.52 -14.31 -7.62
C HIS A 70 4.87 -15.59 -8.13
N THR A 71 3.79 -16.01 -7.48
CA THR A 71 2.95 -17.11 -7.96
C THR A 71 2.11 -16.63 -9.13
N TRP A 72 2.73 -16.55 -10.30
CA TRP A 72 2.00 -16.42 -11.56
C TRP A 72 1.33 -17.75 -11.85
N LYS A 73 0.04 -17.89 -11.54
CA LYS A 73 -0.80 -18.89 -12.21
C LYS A 73 -1.09 -18.37 -13.60
N PHE A 74 -0.22 -18.65 -14.54
CA PHE A 74 -0.70 -18.75 -15.90
C PHE A 74 -1.44 -20.08 -15.97
N GLU A 75 -2.65 -20.08 -16.52
CA GLU A 75 -3.40 -21.30 -16.81
C GLU A 75 -3.67 -21.36 -18.30
N ALA A 76 -3.49 -22.55 -18.87
CA ALA A 76 -3.58 -22.75 -20.29
C ALA A 76 -4.90 -23.17 -20.88
N ALA A 77 -5.35 -22.56 -21.98
CA ALA A 77 -5.01 -21.26 -22.57
C ALA A 77 -3.53 -20.70 -22.69
N GLY A 78 -2.41 -21.43 -22.45
CA GLY A 78 -1.10 -20.96 -21.86
C GLY A 78 -0.87 -20.95 -20.30
N THR A 79 -0.20 -21.97 -19.70
CA THR A 79 0.05 -22.19 -18.24
C THR A 79 1.50 -21.86 -17.86
N PHE A 80 1.75 -21.36 -16.65
CA PHE A 80 3.04 -21.20 -15.98
C PHE A 80 2.79 -21.19 -14.47
N THR A 81 3.76 -21.70 -13.72
CA THR A 81 4.11 -21.29 -12.35
C THR A 81 5.57 -21.71 -12.12
N SER A 82 6.38 -20.74 -11.68
CA SER A 82 7.78 -20.80 -11.22
C SER A 82 8.88 -21.15 -12.22
#